data_AF-A0A9E2YSM6-F1
#
_entry.id   AF-A0A9E2YSM6-F1
#
_cell.length_a   1.000
_cell.length_b   1.000
_cell.length_c   1.000
_cell.angle_alpha   90.00
_cell.angle_beta   90.00
_cell.angle_gamma   90.00
#
_symmetry.space_group_name_H-M   'P 1'
#
loop_
_entity.id
_entity.type
_entity.pdbx_description
1 polymer ?
#
loop_
_entity_poly.entity_id
_entity_poly.type
_entity_poly.pdbx_seq_one_letter_code
_entity_poly.pdbx_strand_id
1 'polypeptide(L)'
;PRVAYRVLLHRLAEAGRVRWFGETRESFATRNANLCPVIHDFTTWHVASAFGRTPVVVKREHYLDMHRSAVRQLASGVPWWRRALGILNPLSAWRTG
;
A
#
# COMPACT_ATOMS: atom_id res chain seq x y z
N PRO A 1 -10.43 -9.12 -0.59
CA PRO A 1 -9.48 -8.17 -1.24
C PRO A 1 -9.47 -6.75 -0.65
N ARG A 2 -10.64 -6.16 -0.32
CA ARG A 2 -10.74 -4.74 0.09
C ARG A 2 -9.88 -4.37 1.30
N VAL A 3 -9.78 -5.25 2.31
CA VAL A 3 -8.95 -5.02 3.51
C VAL A 3 -7.47 -4.96 3.15
N ALA A 4 -6.97 -5.93 2.38
CA ALA A 4 -5.59 -5.98 1.91
C ALA A 4 -5.18 -4.72 1.13
N TYR A 5 -6.04 -4.31 0.21
CA TYR A 5 -5.85 -3.10 -0.59
C TYR A 5 -5.78 -1.85 0.29
N ARG A 6 -6.67 -1.72 1.29
CA ARG A 6 -6.63 -0.60 2.24
C ARG A 6 -5.35 -0.57 3.07
N VAL A 7 -4.89 -1.73 3.55
CA VAL A 7 -3.63 -1.83 4.30
C VAL A 7 -2.46 -1.38 3.42
N LEU A 8 -2.41 -1.81 2.17
CA LEU A 8 -1.36 -1.40 1.24
C LEU A 8 -1.36 0.10 0.96
N LEU A 9 -2.55 0.70 0.74
CA LEU A 9 -2.69 2.15 0.59
C LEU A 9 -2.24 2.90 1.84
N HIS A 10 -2.54 2.39 3.03
CA HIS A 10 -2.09 2.98 4.28
C HIS A 10 -0.57 2.99 4.39
N ARG A 11 0.10 1.87 4.05
CA ARG A 11 1.57 1.79 4.02
C ARG A 11 2.20 2.73 2.99
N LEU A 12 1.58 2.88 1.82
CA LEU A 12 2.03 3.87 0.83
C LEU A 12 1.88 5.30 1.36
N ALA A 13 0.79 5.61 2.07
CA ALA A 13 0.59 6.89 2.71
C ALA A 13 1.62 7.16 3.82
N GLU A 14 1.97 6.16 4.64
CA GLU A 14 3.07 6.24 5.61
C GLU A 14 4.42 6.54 4.92
N ALA A 15 4.64 6.01 3.70
CA ALA A 15 5.79 6.33 2.86
C ALA A 15 5.69 7.71 2.15
N GLY A 16 4.64 8.50 2.43
CA GLY A 16 4.38 9.80 1.82
C GLY A 16 3.89 9.73 0.37
N ARG A 17 3.34 8.59 -0.05
CA ARG A 17 2.74 8.40 -1.37
C ARG A 17 1.23 8.45 -1.25
N VAL A 18 0.65 9.54 -1.73
CA VAL A 18 -0.80 9.76 -1.79
C VAL A 18 -1.24 10.03 -3.22
N ARG A 19 -2.54 9.85 -3.48
CA ARG A 19 -3.15 10.18 -4.76
C ARG A 19 -3.19 11.69 -4.96
N TRP A 20 -2.88 12.14 -6.17
CA TRP A 20 -3.12 13.52 -6.57
C TRP A 20 -4.61 13.75 -6.84
N PHE A 21 -5.00 15.01 -6.85
CA PHE A 21 -6.36 15.40 -7.21
C PHE A 21 -6.66 14.95 -8.66
N GLY A 22 -7.78 14.24 -8.87
CA GLY A 22 -8.17 13.70 -10.17
C GLY A 22 -7.43 12.43 -10.63
N GLU A 23 -6.39 11.98 -9.92
CA GLU A 23 -5.62 10.80 -10.32
C GLU A 23 -6.42 9.51 -10.17
N THR A 24 -6.47 8.65 -11.18
CA THR A 24 -7.17 7.34 -11.09
C THR A 24 -6.44 6.35 -10.17
N ARG A 25 -7.07 5.23 -9.81
CA ARG A 25 -6.43 4.23 -8.93
C ARG A 25 -5.29 3.51 -9.65
N GLU A 26 -5.50 3.26 -10.94
CA GLU A 26 -4.59 2.61 -11.87
C GLU A 26 -3.39 3.52 -12.16
N SER A 27 -3.62 4.81 -12.43
CA SER A 27 -2.55 5.79 -12.62
C SER A 27 -1.67 5.91 -11.37
N PHE A 28 -2.29 5.96 -10.19
CA PHE A 28 -1.57 5.91 -8.92
C PHE A 28 -0.76 4.63 -8.74
N ALA A 29 -1.32 3.47 -9.09
CA ALA A 29 -0.62 2.20 -9.03
C ALA A 29 0.60 2.18 -9.96
N THR A 30 0.44 2.60 -11.22
CA THR A 30 1.52 2.71 -12.21
C THR A 30 2.63 3.64 -11.71
N ARG A 31 2.28 4.82 -11.19
CA ARG A 31 3.26 5.78 -10.66
C ARG A 31 4.06 5.23 -9.49
N ASN A 32 3.47 4.35 -8.67
CA ASN A 32 4.13 3.75 -7.50
C ASN A 32 4.65 2.34 -7.76
N ALA A 33 4.53 1.80 -8.98
CA ALA A 33 4.96 0.44 -9.31
C ALA A 33 6.47 0.25 -9.12
N ASN A 34 7.28 1.28 -9.36
CA ASN A 34 8.73 1.23 -9.10
C ASN A 34 9.08 1.09 -7.60
N LEU A 35 8.22 1.64 -6.71
CA LEU A 35 8.43 1.59 -5.27
C LEU A 35 7.79 0.36 -4.64
N CYS A 36 6.61 -0.03 -5.13
CA CYS A 36 5.84 -1.13 -4.58
C CYS A 36 5.09 -1.85 -5.72
N PRO A 37 5.78 -2.70 -6.50
CA PRO A 37 5.20 -3.37 -7.68
C PRO A 37 3.85 -4.06 -7.40
N VAL A 38 3.68 -4.60 -6.19
CA VAL A 38 2.48 -5.34 -5.79
C VAL A 38 1.21 -4.48 -5.76
N ILE A 39 1.33 -3.14 -5.73
CA ILE A 39 0.18 -2.22 -5.81
C ILE A 39 -0.64 -2.43 -7.08
N HIS A 40 -0.01 -2.84 -8.18
CA HIS A 40 -0.67 -3.05 -9.46
C HIS A 40 -1.67 -4.21 -9.39
N ASP A 41 -1.24 -5.34 -8.84
CA ASP A 41 -2.08 -6.54 -8.70
C ASP A 41 -3.23 -6.30 -7.73
N PHE A 42 -2.95 -5.67 -6.58
CA PHE A 42 -3.98 -5.31 -5.62
C PHE A 42 -5.00 -4.31 -6.19
N THR A 43 -4.56 -3.35 -7.00
CA THR A 43 -5.45 -2.40 -7.67
C THR A 43 -6.32 -3.11 -8.70
N THR A 44 -5.73 -3.98 -9.51
CA THR A 44 -6.44 -4.79 -10.51
C THR A 44 -7.51 -5.65 -9.86
N TRP A 45 -7.19 -6.37 -8.79
CA TRP A 45 -8.15 -7.18 -8.05
C TRP A 45 -9.24 -6.33 -7.38
N HIS A 46 -8.89 -5.16 -6.86
CA HIS A 46 -9.86 -4.25 -6.26
C HIS A 46 -10.87 -3.74 -7.27
N VAL A 47 -10.39 -3.30 -8.44
CA VAL A 47 -11.22 -2.78 -9.54
C VAL A 47 -12.08 -3.90 -10.10
N ALA A 48 -11.52 -5.07 -10.39
CA ALA A 48 -12.27 -6.24 -10.84
C ALA A 48 -13.40 -6.61 -9.87
N SER A 49 -13.09 -6.63 -8.56
CA SER A 49 -14.08 -6.90 -7.51
C SER A 49 -15.15 -5.82 -7.42
N ALA A 50 -14.83 -4.55 -7.66
CA ALA A 50 -15.80 -3.45 -7.68
C ALA A 50 -16.79 -3.56 -8.86
N PHE A 51 -16.33 -4.10 -9.99
CA PHE A 51 -17.15 -4.42 -11.15
C PHE A 51 -17.87 -5.79 -11.06
N GLY A 52 -17.96 -6.38 -9.86
CA GLY A 52 -18.70 -7.62 -9.63
C GLY A 52 -18.00 -8.89 -10.13
N ARG A 53 -16.72 -8.82 -10.53
CA ARG A 53 -15.94 -10.04 -10.82
C ARG A 53 -15.58 -10.70 -9.50
N THR A 54 -15.87 -11.99 -9.37
CA THR A 54 -15.57 -12.76 -8.17
C THR A 54 -14.07 -12.74 -7.91
N PRO A 55 -13.61 -12.20 -6.77
CA PRO A 55 -12.20 -12.27 -6.43
C PRO A 55 -11.82 -13.72 -6.13
N VAL A 56 -10.65 -14.13 -6.61
CA VAL A 56 -10.03 -15.39 -6.19
C VAL A 56 -9.95 -15.40 -4.66
N VAL A 57 -10.44 -16.46 -4.02
CA VAL A 57 -10.33 -16.64 -2.58
C VAL A 57 -8.86 -16.78 -2.25
N VAL A 58 -8.25 -15.69 -1.78
CA VAL A 58 -6.85 -15.67 -1.37
C VAL A 58 -6.74 -16.34 -0.01
N LYS A 59 -6.09 -17.51 0.05
CA LYS A 59 -5.77 -18.19 1.31
C LYS A 59 -4.95 -17.26 2.21
N ARG A 60 -5.15 -17.37 3.53
CA ARG A 60 -4.49 -16.54 4.55
C ARG A 60 -2.96 -16.51 4.42
N GLU A 61 -2.36 -17.64 4.06
CA GLU A 61 -0.91 -17.77 3.83
C GLU A 61 -0.42 -16.84 2.72
N HIS A 62 -1.10 -16.85 1.57
CA HIS A 62 -0.76 -15.99 0.45
C HIS A 62 -0.91 -14.50 0.79
N TYR A 63 -1.89 -14.15 1.63
CA TYR A 63 -2.02 -12.79 2.15
C TYR A 63 -0.81 -12.37 3.00
N LEU A 64 -0.34 -13.25 3.89
CA LEU A 64 0.81 -12.97 4.76
C LEU A 64 2.09 -12.81 3.94
N ASP A 65 2.27 -13.61 2.89
CA ASP A 65 3.43 -13.49 2.00
C ASP A 65 3.41 -12.21 1.18
N MET A 66 2.25 -11.83 0.63
CA MET A 66 2.09 -10.55 -0.05
C MET A 66 2.34 -9.36 0.90
N HIS A 67 1.86 -9.44 2.14
CA HIS A 67 2.11 -8.41 3.15
C HIS A 67 3.61 -8.28 3.46
N ARG A 68 4.31 -9.40 3.67
CA ARG A 68 5.76 -9.41 3.90
C ARG A 68 6.54 -8.85 2.71
N SER A 69 6.09 -9.14 1.49
CA SER A 69 6.67 -8.62 0.26
C SER A 69 6.50 -7.10 0.16
N ALA A 70 5.30 -6.58 0.42
CA ALA A 70 5.03 -5.14 0.43
C ALA A 70 5.89 -4.39 1.45
N VAL A 71 6.04 -4.93 2.66
CA VAL A 71 6.90 -4.35 3.70
C VAL A 71 8.36 -4.28 3.24
N ARG A 72 8.88 -5.35 2.62
CA ARG A 72 10.26 -5.36 2.09
C ARG A 72 10.47 -4.34 0.97
N GLN A 73 9.53 -4.25 0.03
CA GLN A 73 9.59 -3.32 -1.11
C GLN A 73 9.56 -1.86 -0.66
N LEU A 74 8.67 -1.52 0.28
CA LEU A 74 8.64 -0.18 0.86
C LEU A 74 9.87 0.11 1.69
N ALA A 75 10.41 -0.90 2.39
CA ALA A 75 11.64 -0.75 3.14
C ALA A 75 12.85 -0.45 2.24
N SER A 76 12.92 -0.98 1.02
CA SER A 76 14.02 -0.71 0.09
C SER A 76 13.94 0.67 -0.58
N GLY A 77 12.74 1.27 -0.70
CA GLY A 77 12.56 2.54 -1.41
C GLY A 77 12.29 3.77 -0.53
N VAL A 78 12.13 3.60 0.79
CA VAL A 78 12.01 4.71 1.74
C VAL A 78 13.38 5.05 2.33
N PRO A 79 13.88 6.30 2.16
CA PRO A 79 15.16 6.71 2.73
C PRO A 79 15.21 6.52 4.24
N TRP A 80 16.33 6.00 4.75
CA TRP A 80 16.55 5.73 6.17
C TRP A 80 16.32 6.96 7.07
N TRP A 81 16.56 8.18 6.55
CA TRP A 81 16.32 9.43 7.27
C TRP A 81 14.83 9.72 7.53
N ARG A 82 13.91 9.21 6.71
CA ARG A 82 12.46 9.29 7.00
C ARG A 82 12.02 8.34 8.11
N ARG A 83 12.74 7.22 8.32
CA ARG A 83 12.53 6.35 9.50
C ARG A 83 13.02 7.01 10.77
N ALA A 84 14.16 7.71 10.71
CA ALA A 84 14.67 8.50 11.83
C ALA A 84 13.74 9.67 12.18
N LEU A 85 13.16 10.36 11.18
CA LEU A 85 12.16 11.41 11.43
C LEU A 85 10.85 10.87 12.05
N GLY A 86 10.48 9.62 11.82
CA GLY A 86 9.36 8.98 12.52
C GLY A 86 9.61 8.79 14.02
N ILE A 87 10.87 8.62 14.43
CA ILE A 87 11.29 8.54 15.84
C ILE A 87 11.36 9.95 16.46
N LEU A 88 11.75 10.95 15.67
CA LEU A 88 11.96 12.33 16.13
C LEU A 88 10.72 13.23 16.03
N ASN A 89 9.61 12.78 15.44
CA ASN A 89 8.42 13.60 15.28
C ASN A 89 7.33 13.19 16.30
N PRO A 90 7.16 13.94 17.42
CA PRO A 90 6.22 13.60 18.50
C PRO A 90 4.73 13.68 18.09
N LEU A 91 4.42 14.08 16.86
CA LEU A 91 3.06 14.12 16.33
C LEU A 91 2.48 12.73 15.96
N SER A 92 3.29 11.67 15.88
CA SER A 92 2.77 10.29 15.68
C SER A 92 2.10 9.71 16.93
N ALA A 93 2.48 10.16 18.14
CA ALA A 93 1.97 9.58 19.38
C ALA A 93 0.49 9.93 19.66
N TRP A 94 -0.05 10.99 19.06
CA TRP A 94 -1.41 11.49 19.35
C TRP A 94 -2.52 10.95 18.44
N ARG A 95 -2.22 10.14 17.42
CA ARG A 95 -3.25 9.57 16.51
C ARG A 95 -3.48 8.06 16.66
N THR A 96 -2.85 7.45 17.64
CA THR A 96 -3.19 6.12 18.15
C THR A 96 -3.59 6.26 19.62
N GLY A 97 -4.79 6.80 19.83
CA GLY A 97 -5.53 6.83 21.07
C GLY A 97 -7.00 6.68 20.74
#